data_AF-A0A7K9R791-F1
#
_entry.id   AF-A0A7K9R791-F1
#
_cell.length_a   1.000
_cell.length_b   1.000
_cell.length_c   1.000
_cell.angle_alpha   90.00
_cell.angle_beta   90.00
_cell.angle_gamma   90.00
#
_symmetry.space_group_name_H-M   'P 1'
#
loop_
_entity.id
_entity.type
_entity.pdbx_description
1 polymer ?
#
loop_
_entity_poly.entity_id
_entity_poly.type
_entity_poly.pdbx_seq_one_letter_code
_entity_poly.pdbx_strand_id
1 'polypeptide(L)'
;QVIAYSRRRYRILGETLDVAVGNCIDRLARLLQIPNAPSPGYNVEQLAKRCPKIHPGYPKMRGPDPEPRFRARQAVTPKLLESGEATPEDLCFSLQ
;
A
#
# COMPACT_ATOMS: atom_id res chain seq x y z
N GLN A 1 -2.28 4.03 13.06
CA GLN A 1 -2.41 4.73 14.35
C GLN A 1 -1.04 4.78 15.02
N VAL A 2 -0.49 5.98 15.20
CA VAL A 2 0.76 6.23 15.93
C VAL A 2 0.40 6.81 17.28
N ILE A 3 0.71 6.06 18.35
CA ILE A 3 0.48 6.49 19.72
C ILE A 3 1.82 6.79 20.35
N ALA A 4 1.96 7.99 20.94
CA ALA A 4 3.10 8.31 21.78
C ALA A 4 2.67 8.53 23.22
N TYR A 5 3.51 8.06 24.14
CA TYR A 5 3.34 8.31 25.55
C TYR A 5 4.04 9.61 25.92
N SER A 6 3.27 10.63 26.29
CA SER A 6 3.80 11.94 26.68
C SER A 6 2.97 12.56 27.80
N ARG A 7 3.66 13.13 28.80
CA ARG A 7 3.05 13.72 30.01
C ARG A 7 2.11 12.76 30.74
N ARG A 8 2.58 11.52 30.96
CA ARG A 8 1.84 10.43 31.64
C ARG A 8 0.48 10.10 31.02
N ARG A 9 0.29 10.41 29.73
CA ARG A 9 -0.92 10.10 28.97
C ARG A 9 -0.53 9.58 27.59
N TYR A 10 -1.30 8.63 27.09
CA TYR A 10 -1.22 8.22 25.68
C TYR A 10 -1.86 9.32 24.83
N ARG A 11 -1.15 9.75 23.78
CA ARG A 11 -1.63 10.73 22.80
C ARG A 11 -1.49 10.13 21.40
N ILE A 12 -2.47 10.38 20.55
CA ILE A 12 -2.42 10.01 19.14
C ILE A 12 -1.62 11.09 18.41
N LEU A 13 -0.45 10.73 17.87
CA LEU A 13 0.39 11.65 17.08
C LEU A 13 0.00 11.66 15.60
N GLY A 14 -0.67 10.61 15.16
CA GLY A 14 -1.18 10.48 13.81
C GLY A 14 -2.12 9.29 13.73
N GLU A 15 -3.39 9.56 13.48
CA GLU A 15 -4.32 8.55 12.99
C GLU A 15 -4.45 8.70 11.48
N THR A 16 -4.60 7.56 10.79
CA THR A 16 -5.14 7.55 9.44
C THR A 16 -6.64 7.84 9.59
N LEU A 17 -7.04 9.07 9.28
CA LEU A 17 -8.41 9.61 9.28
C LEU A 17 -9.38 8.82 8.38
N ASP A 18 -8.90 8.18 7.31
CA ASP A 18 -9.74 7.59 6.26
C ASP A 18 -9.44 6.12 5.94
N VAL A 19 -8.17 5.70 5.84
CA VAL A 19 -7.81 4.33 5.39
C VAL A 19 -6.65 3.78 6.19
N ALA A 20 -6.92 2.75 7.00
CA ALA A 20 -5.87 1.96 7.62
C ALA A 20 -4.98 1.31 6.54
N VAL A 21 -3.65 1.29 6.76
CA VAL A 21 -2.68 0.63 5.87
C VAL A 21 -3.10 -0.79 5.50
N GLY A 22 -3.64 -1.56 6.46
CA GLY A 22 -4.14 -2.90 6.21
C GLY A 22 -5.31 -2.96 5.22
N ASN A 23 -6.23 -1.99 5.25
CA ASN A 23 -7.34 -1.89 4.30
C ASN A 23 -6.82 -1.51 2.89
N CYS A 24 -5.80 -0.66 2.81
CA CYS A 24 -5.18 -0.36 1.52
C CYS A 24 -4.52 -1.60 0.89
N ILE A 25 -3.77 -2.37 1.69
CA ILE A 25 -3.13 -3.61 1.24
C ILE A 25 -4.18 -4.64 0.83
N ASP A 26 -5.24 -4.81 1.61
CA ASP A 26 -6.36 -5.71 1.30
C ASP A 26 -7.06 -5.35 -0.02
N ARG A 27 -7.33 -4.06 -0.24
CA ARG A 27 -7.89 -3.58 -1.52
C ARG A 27 -6.96 -3.86 -2.70
N LEU A 28 -5.67 -3.61 -2.55
CA LEU A 28 -4.70 -3.87 -3.62
C LEU A 28 -4.54 -5.37 -3.88
N ALA A 29 -4.52 -6.19 -2.84
CA ALA A 29 -4.50 -7.64 -2.97
C ALA A 29 -5.72 -8.16 -3.76
N ARG A 30 -6.91 -7.59 -3.51
CA ARG A 30 -8.10 -7.91 -4.32
C ARG A 30 -7.98 -7.46 -5.77
N LEU A 31 -7.48 -6.26 -6.02
CA LEU A 31 -7.25 -5.77 -7.40
C LEU A 31 -6.27 -6.66 -8.17
N LEU A 32 -5.24 -7.15 -7.49
CA LEU A 32 -4.22 -8.04 -8.04
C LEU A 32 -4.62 -9.53 -7.99
N GLN A 33 -5.84 -9.85 -7.56
CA GLN A 33 -6.35 -11.22 -7.41
C GLN A 33 -5.42 -12.13 -6.58
N ILE A 34 -4.77 -11.57 -5.57
CA ILE A 34 -3.84 -12.29 -4.69
C ILE A 34 -4.63 -13.16 -3.70
N PRO A 35 -4.24 -14.42 -3.49
CA PRO A 35 -4.90 -15.30 -2.54
C PRO A 35 -4.82 -14.76 -1.10
N ASN A 36 -5.90 -14.96 -0.34
CA ASN A 36 -6.03 -14.44 1.02
C ASN A 36 -5.29 -15.30 2.09
N ALA A 37 -4.93 -16.54 1.77
CA ALA A 37 -4.22 -17.46 2.67
C ALA A 37 -2.70 -17.45 2.40
N PRO A 38 -1.81 -17.40 3.41
CA PRO A 38 -2.05 -17.29 4.87
C PRO A 38 -2.42 -15.88 5.35
N SER A 39 -2.04 -14.83 4.62
CA SER A 39 -2.60 -13.49 4.72
C SER A 39 -2.33 -12.73 3.43
N PRO A 40 -3.20 -11.80 3.01
CA PRO A 40 -3.05 -11.08 1.75
C PRO A 40 -1.81 -10.18 1.78
N GLY A 41 -1.52 -9.57 2.94
CA GLY A 41 -0.31 -8.76 3.15
C GLY A 41 0.98 -9.56 3.03
N TYR A 42 1.00 -10.80 3.55
CA TYR A 42 2.16 -11.68 3.40
C TYR A 42 2.42 -12.01 1.92
N ASN A 43 1.38 -12.34 1.17
CA ASN A 43 1.52 -12.69 -0.25
C ASN A 43 1.94 -11.48 -1.10
N VAL A 44 1.41 -10.29 -0.81
CA VAL A 44 1.85 -9.02 -1.42
C VAL A 44 3.35 -8.80 -1.17
N GLU A 45 3.82 -9.03 0.06
CA GLU A 45 5.25 -8.91 0.39
C GLU A 45 6.11 -9.95 -0.35
N GLN A 46 5.64 -11.20 -0.48
CA GLN A 46 6.37 -12.21 -1.24
C GLN A 46 6.48 -11.86 -2.72
N LEU A 47 5.43 -11.30 -3.32
CA LEU A 47 5.44 -10.82 -4.69
C LEU A 47 6.35 -9.60 -4.86
N ALA A 48 6.32 -8.66 -3.92
CA ALA A 48 7.23 -7.52 -3.89
C ALA A 48 8.71 -7.96 -3.90
N LYS A 49 9.07 -9.00 -3.15
CA LYS A 49 10.44 -9.53 -3.12
C LYS A 49 10.92 -10.12 -4.44
N ARG A 50 10.00 -10.56 -5.31
CA ARG A 50 10.35 -11.18 -6.60
C ARG A 50 10.77 -10.15 -7.65
N CYS A 51 10.28 -8.91 -7.56
CA CYS A 51 10.62 -7.87 -8.52
C CYS A 51 11.05 -6.56 -7.86
N PRO A 52 12.37 -6.27 -7.77
CA PRO A 52 12.87 -5.06 -7.15
C PRO A 52 12.84 -3.84 -8.09
N LYS A 53 11.71 -3.60 -8.77
CA LYS A 53 11.56 -2.51 -9.74
C LYS A 53 10.44 -1.56 -9.33
N ILE A 54 10.79 -0.29 -9.11
CA ILE A 54 9.81 0.76 -8.86
C ILE A 54 9.29 1.27 -10.21
N HIS A 55 7.98 1.18 -10.43
CA HIS A 55 7.37 1.73 -11.64
C HIS A 55 7.30 3.27 -11.54
N PRO A 56 7.85 4.03 -12.52
CA PRO A 56 7.94 5.49 -12.43
C PRO A 56 6.58 6.20 -12.38
N GLY A 57 5.53 5.60 -12.95
CA GLY A 57 4.16 6.10 -12.88
C GLY A 57 3.43 5.81 -11.57
N TYR A 58 4.04 5.06 -10.65
CA TYR A 58 3.40 4.68 -9.38
C TYR A 58 3.64 5.76 -8.30
N PRO A 59 2.59 6.36 -7.69
CA PRO A 59 2.75 7.40 -6.69
C PRO A 59 3.59 6.93 -5.49
N LYS A 60 4.53 7.75 -5.00
CA LYS A 60 5.41 7.39 -3.86
C LYS A 60 4.78 7.72 -2.50
N MET A 61 5.00 6.89 -1.47
CA MET A 61 4.53 7.13 -0.09
C MET A 61 5.24 8.25 0.68
N ARG A 62 6.16 9.00 0.06
CA ARG A 62 7.03 9.93 0.80
C ARG A 62 6.38 11.30 1.07
N GLY A 63 5.98 11.57 2.30
CA GLY A 63 5.54 12.89 2.76
C GLY A 63 4.71 12.83 4.05
N PRO A 64 4.17 13.97 4.50
CA PRO A 64 3.44 14.07 5.77
C PRO A 64 2.08 13.34 5.73
N ASP A 65 1.39 13.34 4.58
CA ASP A 65 0.03 12.80 4.46
C ASP A 65 -0.01 11.53 3.59
N PRO A 66 -0.26 10.35 4.20
CA PRO A 66 -0.29 9.08 3.49
C PRO A 66 -1.61 8.82 2.74
N GLU A 67 -2.71 9.47 3.12
CA GLU A 67 -4.06 9.11 2.66
C GLU A 67 -4.36 9.47 1.20
N PRO A 68 -4.07 10.71 0.73
CA PRO A 68 -4.29 11.05 -0.68
C PRO A 68 -3.47 10.14 -1.60
N ARG A 69 -2.31 9.68 -1.12
CA ARG A 69 -1.39 8.82 -1.87
C ARG A 69 -1.90 7.39 -1.95
N PHE A 70 -2.48 6.85 -0.88
CA PHE A 70 -3.12 5.54 -0.92
C PHE A 70 -4.29 5.51 -1.90
N ARG A 71 -5.12 6.56 -1.91
CA ARG A 71 -6.21 6.68 -2.88
C ARG A 71 -5.69 6.79 -4.32
N ALA A 72 -4.66 7.62 -4.55
CA ALA A 72 -4.05 7.77 -5.87
C ALA A 72 -3.47 6.44 -6.39
N ARG A 73 -2.80 5.67 -5.52
CA ARG A 73 -2.28 4.32 -5.85
C ARG A 73 -3.37 3.37 -6.29
N GLN A 74 -4.47 3.27 -5.52
CA GLN A 74 -5.61 2.43 -5.87
C GLN A 74 -6.24 2.83 -7.21
N ALA A 75 -6.24 4.13 -7.55
CA ALA A 75 -6.79 4.62 -8.80
C ALA A 75 -5.89 4.35 -10.03
N VAL A 76 -4.57 4.29 -9.85
CA VAL A 76 -3.62 4.02 -10.96
C VAL A 76 -3.37 2.53 -11.18
N THR A 77 -3.47 1.69 -10.14
CA THR A 77 -3.25 0.23 -10.24
C THR A 77 -4.04 -0.43 -11.38
N PRO A 78 -5.38 -0.28 -11.51
CA PRO A 78 -6.11 -0.94 -12.60
C PRO A 78 -5.68 -0.42 -13.99
N LYS A 79 -5.39 0.88 -14.12
CA LYS A 79 -4.95 1.47 -15.38
C LYS A 79 -3.60 0.91 -15.84
N LEU A 80 -2.68 0.69 -14.91
CA LEU A 80 -1.35 0.13 -15.18
C LEU A 80 -1.39 -1.38 -15.46
N LEU A 81 -2.37 -2.09 -14.89
CA LEU A 81 -2.62 -3.50 -15.20
C LEU A 81 -3.25 -3.65 -16.59
N GLU A 82 -4.22 -2.80 -16.93
CA GLU A 82 -4.87 -2.78 -18.24
C GLU A 82 -3.93 -2.38 -19.37
N SER A 83 -3.00 -1.44 -19.13
CA SER A 83 -1.99 -1.06 -20.12
C SER A 83 -0.91 -2.12 -20.32
N GLY A 84 -0.80 -3.11 -19.44
CA GLY A 84 0.25 -4.14 -19.47
C GLY A 84 1.66 -3.61 -19.20
N GLU A 85 1.79 -2.34 -18.79
CA GLU A 85 3.09 -1.70 -18.53
C GLU A 85 3.68 -2.08 -17.16
N ALA A 86 2.86 -2.61 -16.25
CA ALA A 86 3.27 -3.01 -14.92
C ALA A 86 2.77 -4.41 -14.57
N THR A 87 3.66 -5.22 -13.98
CA THR A 87 3.29 -6.51 -13.42
C THR A 87 2.73 -6.35 -12.00
N PRO A 88 1.92 -7.29 -11.51
CA PRO A 88 1.50 -7.33 -10.11
C PRO A 88 2.66 -7.23 -9.13
N GLU A 89 3.78 -7.88 -9.44
CA GLU A 89 5.01 -7.88 -8.64
C GLU A 89 5.64 -6.47 -8.56
N ASP A 90 5.74 -5.76 -9.69
CA ASP A 90 6.26 -4.38 -9.75
C ASP A 90 5.41 -3.43 -8.89
N LEU A 91 4.08 -3.62 -8.93
CA LEU A 91 3.12 -2.80 -8.19
C LEU A 91 3.20 -3.11 -6.69
N CYS A 92 3.36 -4.38 -6.31
CA CYS A 92 3.59 -4.79 -4.93
C CYS A 92 4.90 -4.21 -4.38
N PHE A 93 5.98 -4.21 -5.16
CA PHE A 93 7.26 -3.62 -4.73
C PHE A 93 7.18 -2.10 -4.62
N SER A 94 6.50 -1.44 -5.56
CA SER A 94 6.31 0.02 -5.53
C SER A 94 5.38 0.48 -4.39
N LEU A 95 4.60 -0.44 -3.83
CA LEU A 95 3.71 -0.19 -2.71
C LEU A 95 4.46 -0.12 -1.36
N GLN A 96 5.44 -0.98 -1.14
CA GLN A 96 6.28 -1.00 0.07
C GLN A 96 7.21 0.23 0.15
#